data_AF-A0AAE0RQ45-F1
#
_entry.id   AF-A0AAE0RQ45-F1
#
_cell.length_a   1.000
_cell.length_b   1.000
_cell.length_c   1.000
_cell.angle_alpha   90.00
_cell.angle_beta   90.00
_cell.angle_gamma   90.00
#
_symmetry.space_group_name_H-M   'P 1'
#
loop_
_entity.id
_entity.type
_entity.pdbx_description
1 polymer ?
#
loop_
_entity_poly.entity_id
_entity_poly.type
_entity_poly.pdbx_seq_one_letter_code
_entity_poly.pdbx_strand_id
1 'polypeptide(L)'
;MIKGGSIGKGTDLRDETKIELIFYVSGRHRLQAVAEQMEELLTVLEQYLQHYRECRFVRKTKQAVHVDLFCHGDHEHRVDILPVYDVLQAQSKREIYEDMTKSDTLRQFYSTCLIKLQQAFVKEQPERVKNLIRLVKYWRKSKLPADEGKNKWPDYYLLELITIRRWEEAGKPTTFDLRRGLYSVLHALVEYRDMKIQWLVNYDKIFMKQIRERNPAIHVPEIFKTPRAEGRIGTTAQKHKYPGYYVIDPANPFSNVASTCELWHKVAEVAGESLQMPLFGGLGRSGLHNW
;
A
#
# COMPACT_ATOMS: atom_id res chain seq x y z
N MET A 1 8.94 -17.73 8.28
CA MET A 1 7.70 -16.93 8.41
C MET A 1 8.02 -15.62 9.11
N ILE A 2 7.37 -14.52 8.75
CA ILE A 2 7.52 -13.21 9.43
C ILE A 2 6.16 -12.58 9.72
N LYS A 3 6.12 -11.59 10.61
CA LYS A 3 4.92 -10.78 10.87
C LYS A 3 4.63 -9.85 9.68
N GLY A 4 3.41 -9.92 9.18
CA GLY A 4 2.80 -9.14 8.11
C GLY A 4 2.16 -7.84 8.59
N GLY A 5 1.57 -7.08 7.66
CA GLY A 5 0.64 -5.99 7.97
C GLY A 5 1.16 -4.91 8.92
N SER A 6 0.23 -4.29 9.66
CA SER A 6 0.50 -3.25 10.65
C SER A 6 1.52 -3.67 11.71
N ILE A 7 1.40 -4.91 12.21
CA ILE A 7 2.26 -5.44 13.28
C ILE A 7 3.71 -5.58 12.78
N GLY A 8 3.90 -6.12 11.57
CA GLY A 8 5.23 -6.26 10.96
C GLY A 8 5.91 -4.94 10.66
N LYS A 9 5.11 -3.90 10.32
CA LYS A 9 5.56 -2.53 10.09
C LYS A 9 5.78 -1.73 11.38
N GLY A 10 5.22 -2.18 12.51
CA GLY A 10 5.22 -1.44 13.76
C GLY A 10 4.32 -0.19 13.70
N THR A 11 3.15 -0.32 13.07
CA THR A 11 2.13 0.73 12.92
C THR A 11 0.75 0.28 13.41
N ASP A 12 0.69 -0.81 14.17
CA ASP A 12 -0.52 -1.38 14.76
C ASP A 12 -1.21 -0.43 15.74
N LEU A 13 -2.54 -0.53 15.77
CA LEU A 13 -3.38 0.11 16.78
C LEU A 13 -3.55 -0.85 17.96
N ARG A 14 -3.83 -0.33 19.15
CA ARG A 14 -3.94 -1.13 20.38
C ARG A 14 -4.98 -2.25 20.29
N ASP A 15 -6.01 -2.07 19.47
CA ASP A 15 -7.09 -3.01 19.25
C ASP A 15 -7.06 -3.64 17.83
N GLU A 16 -5.85 -3.76 17.26
CA GLU A 16 -5.61 -4.52 16.02
C GLU A 16 -5.89 -6.00 16.28
N THR A 17 -6.98 -6.52 15.71
CA THR A 17 -7.40 -7.92 15.88
C THR A 17 -6.91 -8.82 14.75
N LYS A 18 -6.41 -8.23 13.66
CA LYS A 18 -5.94 -8.95 12.48
C LYS A 18 -4.43 -9.11 12.52
N ILE A 19 -3.98 -10.35 12.61
CA ILE A 19 -2.58 -10.72 12.45
C ILE A 19 -2.38 -11.18 11.01
N GLU A 20 -1.34 -10.69 10.35
CA GLU A 20 -0.90 -11.21 9.06
C GLU A 20 0.42 -11.95 9.27
N LEU A 21 0.55 -13.15 8.70
CA LEU A 21 1.76 -13.96 8.72
C LEU A 21 2.20 -14.20 7.29
N ILE A 22 3.43 -13.78 6.97
CA ILE A 22 3.99 -13.98 5.64
C ILE A 22 4.89 -15.23 5.67
N PHE A 23 4.48 -16.25 4.92
CA PHE A 23 5.15 -17.53 4.80
C PHE A 23 6.01 -17.54 3.53
N TYR A 24 7.34 -17.39 3.68
CA TYR A 24 8.24 -17.44 2.54
C TYR A 24 8.48 -18.86 2.06
N VAL A 25 8.12 -19.11 0.81
CA VAL A 25 8.38 -20.37 0.12
C VAL A 25 9.78 -20.30 -0.47
N SER A 26 10.62 -21.27 -0.11
CA SER A 26 11.97 -21.39 -0.64
C SER A 26 11.92 -22.10 -2.00
N GLY A 27 12.54 -21.51 -3.03
CA GLY A 27 12.64 -22.14 -4.34
C GLY A 27 13.08 -21.16 -5.44
N ARG A 28 13.91 -21.63 -6.38
CA ARG A 28 14.31 -20.88 -7.58
C ARG A 28 13.35 -21.18 -8.73
N HIS A 29 12.09 -20.79 -8.59
CA HIS A 29 11.09 -21.02 -9.63
C HIS A 29 10.93 -19.79 -10.52
N ARG A 30 10.87 -20.00 -11.85
CA ARG A 30 10.33 -18.98 -12.77
C ARG A 30 8.84 -18.81 -12.47
N LEU A 31 8.36 -17.57 -12.42
CA LEU A 31 7.07 -17.27 -11.80
C LEU A 31 5.80 -17.81 -12.47
N GLN A 32 5.90 -18.28 -13.71
CA GLN A 32 4.76 -18.98 -14.32
C GLN A 32 4.44 -20.28 -13.57
N ALA A 33 5.48 -20.99 -13.10
CA ALA A 33 5.32 -22.13 -12.20
C ALA A 33 4.81 -21.70 -10.81
N VAL A 34 5.23 -20.52 -10.32
CA VAL A 34 4.78 -19.98 -9.02
C VAL A 34 3.26 -19.77 -8.98
N ALA A 35 2.67 -19.28 -10.07
CA ALA A 35 1.23 -19.05 -10.14
C ALA A 35 0.43 -20.36 -10.00
N GLU A 36 0.86 -21.42 -10.70
CA GLU A 36 0.24 -22.74 -10.67
C GLU A 36 0.48 -23.43 -9.31
N GLN A 37 1.71 -23.34 -8.79
CA GLN A 37 2.09 -23.88 -7.48
C GLN A 37 1.43 -23.15 -6.31
N MET A 38 0.99 -21.90 -6.48
CA MET A 38 0.33 -21.15 -5.41
C MET A 38 -1.00 -21.78 -5.01
N GLU A 39 -1.81 -22.22 -5.99
CA GLU A 39 -3.09 -22.86 -5.69
C GLU A 39 -2.90 -24.22 -5.00
N GLU A 40 -1.90 -24.99 -5.45
CA GLU A 40 -1.52 -26.25 -4.81
C GLU A 40 -1.06 -26.01 -3.37
N LEU A 41 -0.16 -25.04 -3.15
CA LEU A 41 0.34 -24.69 -1.83
C LEU A 41 -0.78 -24.22 -0.89
N LEU A 42 -1.68 -23.35 -1.37
CA LEU A 42 -2.83 -22.89 -0.58
C LEU A 42 -3.77 -24.05 -0.24
N THR A 43 -3.92 -25.03 -1.14
CA THR A 43 -4.72 -26.24 -0.90
C THR A 43 -4.06 -27.14 0.15
N VAL A 44 -2.74 -27.32 0.09
CA VAL A 44 -1.98 -28.05 1.13
C VAL A 44 -2.11 -27.36 2.49
N LEU A 45 -1.98 -26.02 2.53
CA LEU A 45 -2.16 -25.24 3.75
C LEU A 45 -3.58 -25.37 4.31
N GLU A 46 -4.60 -25.28 3.45
CA GLU A 46 -6.00 -25.50 3.84
C GLU A 46 -6.21 -26.87 4.47
N GLN A 47 -5.77 -27.95 3.81
CA GLN A 47 -5.91 -29.32 4.33
C GLN A 47 -5.20 -29.50 5.68
N TYR A 48 -3.99 -28.96 5.82
CA TYR A 48 -3.25 -29.01 7.08
C TYR A 48 -3.97 -28.25 8.20
N LEU A 49 -4.40 -27.01 7.93
CA LEU A 49 -5.01 -26.12 8.92
C LEU A 49 -6.43 -26.56 9.32
N GLN A 50 -7.16 -27.26 8.44
CA GLN A 50 -8.44 -27.89 8.79
C GLN A 50 -8.31 -28.96 9.90
N HIS A 51 -7.13 -29.58 10.04
CA HIS A 51 -6.86 -30.62 11.03
C HIS A 51 -5.93 -30.14 12.17
N TYR A 52 -5.50 -28.87 12.14
CA TYR A 52 -4.59 -28.31 13.12
C TYR A 52 -5.35 -27.88 14.39
N ARG A 53 -5.03 -28.51 15.53
CA ARG A 53 -5.82 -28.39 16.77
C ARG A 53 -5.82 -27.01 17.42
N GLU A 54 -4.80 -26.20 17.18
CA GLU A 54 -4.66 -24.87 17.80
C GLU A 54 -5.31 -23.76 16.95
N CYS A 55 -6.07 -24.12 15.91
CA CYS A 55 -6.78 -23.14 15.10
C CYS A 55 -8.11 -23.66 14.56
N ARG A 56 -8.99 -22.73 14.22
CA ARG A 56 -10.16 -22.97 13.37
C ARG A 56 -9.88 -22.43 11.97
N PHE A 57 -9.95 -23.29 10.97
CA PHE A 57 -9.97 -22.84 9.58
C PHE A 57 -11.23 -22.01 9.31
N VAL A 58 -11.06 -20.83 8.71
CA VAL A 58 -12.17 -19.93 8.37
C VAL A 58 -12.46 -20.01 6.88
N ARG A 59 -11.48 -19.72 6.02
CA ARG A 59 -11.63 -19.76 4.55
C ARG A 59 -10.27 -19.69 3.82
N LYS A 60 -10.26 -20.14 2.57
CA LYS A 60 -9.17 -19.93 1.59
C LYS A 60 -9.54 -18.83 0.59
N THR A 61 -8.56 -18.04 0.17
CA THR A 61 -8.62 -17.14 -0.99
C THR A 61 -7.53 -17.49 -1.99
N LYS A 62 -7.50 -16.81 -3.14
CA LYS A 62 -6.43 -16.99 -4.16
C LYS A 62 -5.02 -16.62 -3.68
N GLN A 63 -4.87 -15.99 -2.50
CA GLN A 63 -3.59 -15.45 -2.02
C GLN A 63 -3.32 -15.71 -0.54
N ALA A 64 -4.28 -16.23 0.21
CA ALA A 64 -4.17 -16.38 1.66
C ALA A 64 -5.09 -17.47 2.20
N VAL A 65 -4.70 -18.07 3.32
CA VAL A 65 -5.57 -18.86 4.18
C VAL A 65 -5.90 -18.06 5.45
N HIS A 66 -7.17 -18.05 5.82
CA HIS A 66 -7.67 -17.35 7.00
C HIS A 66 -8.02 -18.36 8.09
N VAL A 67 -7.47 -18.17 9.29
CA VAL A 67 -7.72 -19.01 10.47
C VAL A 67 -7.98 -18.15 11.70
N ASP A 68 -8.69 -18.70 12.68
CA ASP A 68 -8.74 -18.15 14.03
C ASP A 68 -7.83 -19.02 14.91
N LEU A 69 -6.74 -18.45 15.43
CA LEU A 69 -5.81 -19.14 16.33
C LEU A 69 -6.34 -19.13 17.76
N PHE A 70 -6.38 -20.30 18.40
CA PHE A 70 -6.72 -20.45 19.81
C PHE A 70 -5.51 -20.13 20.68
N CYS A 71 -5.69 -19.30 21.70
CA CYS A 71 -4.63 -18.91 22.61
C CYS A 71 -5.02 -19.21 24.07
N HIS A 72 -4.04 -19.18 24.96
CA HIS A 72 -4.22 -19.59 26.37
C HIS A 72 -5.20 -18.67 27.11
N GLY A 73 -6.31 -19.20 27.63
CA GLY A 73 -7.32 -18.41 28.35
C GLY A 73 -8.45 -17.92 27.44
N ASP A 74 -8.99 -18.81 26.61
CA ASP A 74 -10.22 -18.67 25.81
C ASP A 74 -10.29 -17.43 24.90
N HIS A 75 -9.14 -16.95 24.42
CA HIS A 75 -9.08 -15.87 23.44
C HIS A 75 -8.68 -16.40 22.06
N GLU A 76 -9.29 -15.83 21.02
CA GLU A 76 -9.02 -16.16 19.62
C GLU A 76 -8.45 -14.95 18.88
N HIS A 77 -7.45 -15.19 18.02
CA HIS A 77 -6.92 -14.16 17.13
C HIS A 77 -7.13 -14.54 15.66
N ARG A 78 -7.66 -13.60 14.88
CA ARG A 78 -7.80 -13.79 13.44
C ARG A 78 -6.45 -13.64 12.76
N VAL A 79 -6.04 -14.67 12.03
CA VAL A 79 -4.75 -14.73 11.34
C VAL A 79 -4.93 -15.00 9.86
N ASP A 80 -4.36 -14.13 9.05
CA ASP A 80 -4.19 -14.33 7.62
C ASP A 80 -2.79 -14.88 7.36
N ILE A 81 -2.70 -16.06 6.75
CA ILE A 81 -1.43 -16.69 6.35
C ILE A 81 -1.26 -16.50 4.85
N LEU A 82 -0.25 -15.71 4.47
CA LEU A 82 0.06 -15.35 3.09
C LEU A 82 1.33 -16.08 2.65
N PRO A 83 1.24 -17.15 1.84
CA PRO A 83 2.40 -17.71 1.17
C PRO A 83 2.95 -16.75 0.12
N VAL A 84 4.25 -16.51 0.15
CA VAL A 84 4.94 -15.59 -0.75
C VAL A 84 6.25 -16.21 -1.21
N TYR A 85 6.53 -16.17 -2.51
CA TYR A 85 7.83 -16.57 -3.03
C TYR A 85 8.84 -15.43 -2.87
N ASP A 86 10.02 -15.76 -2.35
CA ASP A 86 11.06 -14.77 -2.12
C ASP A 86 11.87 -14.47 -3.38
N VAL A 87 11.19 -13.88 -4.38
CA VAL A 87 11.76 -13.56 -5.69
C VAL A 87 12.98 -12.65 -5.60
N LEU A 88 13.07 -11.84 -4.54
CA LEU A 88 14.18 -10.92 -4.27
C LEU A 88 15.50 -11.64 -3.92
N GLN A 89 15.46 -12.92 -3.55
CA GLN A 89 16.68 -13.73 -3.40
C GLN A 89 17.20 -14.30 -4.73
N ALA A 90 16.33 -14.41 -5.74
CA ALA A 90 16.65 -15.07 -6.99
C ALA A 90 16.87 -14.10 -8.15
N GLN A 91 16.28 -12.90 -8.09
CA GLN A 91 16.30 -11.91 -9.16
C GLN A 91 16.58 -10.51 -8.61
N SER A 92 17.26 -9.70 -9.41
CA SER A 92 17.38 -8.26 -9.14
C SER A 92 16.02 -7.57 -9.27
N LYS A 93 15.84 -6.43 -8.59
CA LYS A 93 14.62 -5.60 -8.72
C LYS A 93 14.35 -5.23 -10.18
N ARG A 94 15.41 -4.97 -10.95
CA ARG A 94 15.31 -4.60 -12.37
C ARG A 94 14.70 -5.74 -13.20
N GLU A 95 15.20 -6.96 -13.06
CA GLU A 95 14.67 -8.15 -13.74
C GLU A 95 13.21 -8.40 -13.35
N ILE A 96 12.88 -8.26 -12.06
CA ILE A 96 11.51 -8.36 -11.55
C ILE A 96 10.59 -7.37 -12.27
N TYR A 97 10.96 -6.09 -12.31
CA TYR A 97 10.14 -5.06 -12.95
C TYR A 97 10.07 -5.23 -14.48
N GLU A 98 11.14 -5.70 -15.13
CA GLU A 98 11.11 -6.05 -16.56
C GLU A 98 10.13 -7.19 -16.83
N ASP A 99 10.10 -8.22 -15.99
CA ASP A 99 9.14 -9.32 -16.12
C ASP A 99 7.69 -8.89 -15.90
N MET A 100 7.43 -7.94 -14.99
CA MET A 100 6.09 -7.36 -14.77
C MET A 100 5.53 -6.63 -16.01
N THR A 101 6.40 -6.31 -16.98
CA THR A 101 5.98 -5.71 -18.26
C THR A 101 5.43 -6.72 -19.25
N LYS A 102 5.71 -8.02 -19.06
CA LYS A 102 5.38 -9.09 -20.02
C LYS A 102 3.91 -9.49 -19.99
N SER A 103 3.26 -9.47 -18.82
CA SER A 103 1.82 -9.72 -18.70
C SER A 103 1.23 -9.14 -17.41
N ASP A 104 -0.08 -8.83 -17.44
CA ASP A 104 -0.80 -8.35 -16.26
C ASP A 104 -0.91 -9.42 -15.16
N THR A 105 -1.01 -10.69 -15.54
CA THR A 105 -1.00 -11.82 -14.59
C THR A 105 0.30 -11.85 -13.80
N LEU A 106 1.47 -11.81 -14.47
CA LEU A 106 2.77 -11.80 -13.79
C LEU A 106 2.91 -10.57 -12.88
N ARG A 107 2.42 -9.41 -13.32
CA ARG A 107 2.43 -8.17 -12.54
C ARG A 107 1.70 -8.31 -11.21
N GLN A 108 0.53 -8.96 -11.19
CA GLN A 108 -0.21 -9.20 -9.95
C GLN A 108 0.58 -10.11 -8.99
N PHE A 109 1.18 -11.19 -9.49
CA PHE A 109 2.00 -12.09 -8.66
C PHE A 109 3.24 -11.41 -8.07
N TYR A 110 3.97 -10.66 -8.89
CA TYR A 110 5.13 -9.91 -8.41
C TYR A 110 4.74 -8.87 -7.36
N SER A 111 3.58 -8.24 -7.47
CA SER A 111 3.10 -7.27 -6.48
C SER A 111 3.05 -7.88 -5.07
N THR A 112 2.55 -9.12 -4.94
CA THR A 112 2.54 -9.86 -3.67
C THR A 112 3.95 -10.23 -3.21
N CYS A 113 4.84 -10.60 -4.13
CA CYS A 113 6.23 -10.97 -3.81
C CYS A 113 7.06 -9.77 -3.31
N LEU A 114 6.67 -8.55 -3.66
CA LEU A 114 7.34 -7.31 -3.27
C LEU A 114 6.92 -6.80 -1.87
N ILE A 115 6.06 -7.54 -1.14
CA ILE A 115 5.59 -7.14 0.20
C ILE A 115 6.72 -6.85 1.19
N LYS A 116 7.89 -7.51 1.06
CA LYS A 116 9.08 -7.21 1.88
C LYS A 116 9.52 -5.76 1.73
N LEU A 117 9.54 -5.25 0.50
CA LEU A 117 9.96 -3.88 0.22
C LEU A 117 8.95 -2.87 0.76
N GLN A 118 7.65 -3.17 0.64
CA GLN A 118 6.58 -2.35 1.23
C GLN A 118 6.70 -2.29 2.75
N GLN A 119 6.94 -3.45 3.39
CA GLN A 119 7.12 -3.53 4.84
C GLN A 119 8.36 -2.77 5.30
N ALA A 120 9.51 -2.99 4.65
CA ALA A 120 10.75 -2.30 4.97
C ALA A 120 10.58 -0.78 4.86
N PHE A 121 9.96 -0.30 3.77
CA PHE A 121 9.73 1.13 3.54
C PHE A 121 8.99 1.82 4.69
N VAL A 122 7.98 1.18 5.28
CA VAL A 122 7.23 1.75 6.41
C VAL A 122 7.95 1.48 7.74
N LYS A 123 8.50 0.29 7.93
CA LYS A 123 9.15 -0.16 9.18
C LYS A 123 10.38 0.66 9.53
N GLU A 124 11.14 1.09 8.51
CA GLU A 124 12.37 1.87 8.66
C GLU A 124 12.12 3.34 9.00
N GLN A 125 10.86 3.80 9.00
CA GLN A 125 10.53 5.19 9.34
C GLN A 125 10.74 5.48 10.83
N PRO A 126 11.11 6.73 11.19
CA PRO A 126 11.30 7.13 12.59
C PRO A 126 10.07 6.85 13.45
N GLU A 127 10.27 6.53 14.73
CA GLU A 127 9.17 6.19 15.65
C GLU A 127 8.11 7.29 15.72
N ARG A 128 8.53 8.56 15.66
CA ARG A 128 7.60 9.69 15.66
C ARG A 128 6.71 9.73 14.41
N VAL A 129 7.22 9.32 13.25
CA VAL A 129 6.43 9.17 12.01
C VAL A 129 5.47 7.99 12.14
N LYS A 130 5.91 6.87 12.71
CA LYS A 130 5.02 5.73 12.98
C LYS A 130 3.91 6.08 13.96
N ASN A 131 4.17 6.94 14.94
CA ASN A 131 3.12 7.49 15.82
C ASN A 131 2.13 8.36 15.05
N LEU A 132 2.58 9.18 14.11
CA LEU A 132 1.66 9.91 13.23
C LEU A 132 0.83 8.97 12.35
N ILE A 133 1.44 7.92 11.79
CA ILE A 133 0.73 6.88 11.04
C ILE A 133 -0.36 6.24 11.90
N ARG A 134 -0.07 5.88 13.16
CA ARG A 134 -1.07 5.33 14.09
C ARG A 134 -2.22 6.31 14.31
N LEU A 135 -1.95 7.61 14.46
CA LEU A 135 -3.00 8.62 14.58
C LEU A 135 -3.88 8.72 13.32
N VAL A 136 -3.28 8.68 12.14
CA VAL A 136 -4.01 8.72 10.86
C VAL A 136 -4.86 7.45 10.68
N LYS A 137 -4.33 6.27 11.04
CA LYS A 137 -5.08 5.01 11.03
C LYS A 137 -6.23 5.03 12.03
N TYR A 138 -6.01 5.58 13.22
CA TYR A 138 -7.05 5.76 14.21
C TYR A 138 -8.15 6.68 13.66
N TRP A 139 -7.78 7.82 13.06
CA TRP A 139 -8.74 8.69 12.39
C TRP A 139 -9.57 7.95 11.34
N ARG A 140 -8.94 7.17 10.43
CA ARG A 140 -9.62 6.34 9.43
C ARG A 140 -10.64 5.43 10.11
N LYS A 141 -10.21 4.68 11.13
CA LYS A 141 -11.05 3.73 11.86
C LYS A 141 -12.21 4.40 12.60
N SER A 142 -12.00 5.60 13.15
CA SER A 142 -12.99 6.31 13.95
C SER A 142 -13.95 7.17 13.15
N LYS A 143 -13.55 7.63 11.95
CA LYS A 143 -14.32 8.59 11.15
C LYS A 143 -14.85 8.01 9.85
N LEU A 144 -14.19 7.00 9.28
CA LEU A 144 -14.65 6.36 8.06
C LEU A 144 -15.31 5.01 8.40
N PRO A 145 -16.42 4.66 7.72
CA PRO A 145 -17.03 3.35 7.85
C PRO A 145 -16.05 2.20 7.59
N ALA A 146 -16.41 1.02 8.11
CA ALA A 146 -15.81 -0.21 7.65
C ALA A 146 -16.11 -0.40 6.15
N ASP A 147 -15.28 -1.19 5.46
CA ASP A 147 -15.53 -1.52 4.06
C ASP A 147 -16.75 -2.43 3.97
N GLU A 148 -17.91 -1.83 3.68
CA GLU A 148 -19.19 -2.52 3.51
C GLU A 148 -19.73 -2.25 2.09
N GLY A 149 -19.87 -3.31 1.30
CA GLY A 149 -20.40 -3.24 -0.07
C GLY A 149 -19.36 -3.06 -1.17
N LYS A 150 -19.78 -2.46 -2.30
CA LYS A 150 -18.96 -2.37 -3.53
C LYS A 150 -17.91 -1.27 -3.51
N ASN A 151 -18.12 -0.20 -2.73
CA ASN A 151 -17.28 0.99 -2.78
C ASN A 151 -16.18 0.94 -1.70
N LYS A 152 -14.93 1.17 -2.09
CA LYS A 152 -13.78 1.03 -1.19
C LYS A 152 -13.30 2.34 -0.56
N TRP A 153 -13.09 2.33 0.76
CA TRP A 153 -12.41 3.38 1.51
C TRP A 153 -10.88 3.25 1.35
N PRO A 154 -10.09 4.28 1.71
CA PRO A 154 -8.63 4.16 1.67
C PRO A 154 -8.16 3.08 2.65
N ASP A 155 -7.33 2.18 2.14
CA ASP A 155 -6.64 1.20 2.96
C ASP A 155 -5.55 1.87 3.81
N TYR A 156 -5.07 1.15 4.84
CA TYR A 156 -4.04 1.70 5.72
C TYR A 156 -2.70 1.93 5.01
N TYR A 157 -2.36 1.16 3.98
CA TYR A 157 -1.10 1.33 3.28
C TYR A 157 -1.07 2.65 2.49
N LEU A 158 -2.16 3.00 1.82
CA LEU A 158 -2.33 4.29 1.17
C LEU A 158 -2.12 5.45 2.16
N LEU A 159 -2.74 5.37 3.33
CA LEU A 159 -2.60 6.40 4.37
C LEU A 159 -1.20 6.44 4.98
N GLU A 160 -0.54 5.30 5.14
CA GLU A 160 0.88 5.20 5.53
C GLU A 160 1.76 5.98 4.54
N LEU A 161 1.58 5.74 3.23
CA LEU A 161 2.35 6.39 2.17
C LEU A 161 2.11 7.90 2.12
N ILE A 162 0.85 8.35 2.21
CA ILE A 162 0.52 9.78 2.25
C ILE A 162 1.17 10.43 3.49
N THR A 163 1.09 9.78 4.65
CA THR A 163 1.68 10.27 5.90
C THR A 163 3.19 10.44 5.79
N ILE A 164 3.88 9.42 5.28
CA ILE A 164 5.33 9.47 5.05
C ILE A 164 5.65 10.63 4.11
N ARG A 165 4.94 10.75 2.99
CA ARG A 165 5.19 11.82 2.03
C ARG A 165 5.04 13.21 2.65
N ARG A 166 3.99 13.46 3.45
CA ARG A 166 3.79 14.76 4.11
C ARG A 166 4.92 15.09 5.07
N TRP A 167 5.43 14.10 5.80
CA TRP A 167 6.62 14.26 6.65
C TRP A 167 7.88 14.57 5.84
N GLU A 168 8.07 13.91 4.70
CA GLU A 168 9.21 14.18 3.83
C GLU A 168 9.18 15.59 3.24
N GLU A 169 8.00 16.05 2.80
CA GLU A 169 7.79 17.40 2.25
C GLU A 169 7.97 18.50 3.29
N ALA A 170 7.83 18.18 4.58
CA ALA A 170 8.13 19.07 5.68
C ALA A 170 9.62 19.12 6.07
N GLY A 171 10.49 18.50 5.27
CA GLY A 171 11.95 18.52 5.50
C GLY A 171 12.46 17.39 6.41
N LYS A 172 11.69 16.31 6.59
CA LYS A 172 12.07 15.14 7.40
C LYS A 172 12.48 15.49 8.84
N PRO A 173 11.72 16.34 9.56
CA PRO A 173 12.10 16.74 10.90
C PRO A 173 12.14 15.53 11.85
N THR A 174 13.16 15.48 12.70
CA THR A 174 13.32 14.45 13.72
C THR A 174 12.27 14.58 14.83
N THR A 175 11.88 15.81 15.13
CA THR A 175 10.83 16.17 16.10
C THR A 175 9.82 17.09 15.46
N PHE A 176 8.53 16.84 15.67
CA PHE A 176 7.44 17.66 15.11
C PHE A 176 6.15 17.54 15.93
N ASP A 177 5.24 18.49 15.85
CA ASP A 177 3.92 18.38 16.50
C ASP A 177 3.04 17.35 15.75
N LEU A 178 2.67 16.24 16.42
CA LEU A 178 1.80 15.21 15.84
C LEU A 178 0.45 15.76 15.37
N ARG A 179 -0.07 16.79 16.06
CA ARG A 179 -1.29 17.48 15.64
C ARG A 179 -1.10 18.19 14.30
N ARG A 180 0.03 18.86 14.08
CA ARG A 180 0.35 19.50 12.79
C ARG A 180 0.57 18.47 11.70
N GLY A 181 1.23 17.36 12.04
CA GLY A 181 1.36 16.21 11.13
C GLY A 181 0.00 15.68 10.69
N LEU A 182 -0.93 15.46 11.62
CA LEU A 182 -2.28 14.97 11.30
C LEU A 182 -3.06 16.00 10.48
N TYR A 183 -3.00 17.28 10.85
CA TYR A 183 -3.59 18.39 10.08
C TYR A 183 -3.08 18.38 8.62
N SER A 184 -1.77 18.26 8.43
CA SER A 184 -1.13 18.23 7.11
C SER A 184 -1.58 17.02 6.27
N VAL A 185 -1.77 15.85 6.90
CA VAL A 185 -2.29 14.66 6.21
C VAL A 185 -3.76 14.83 5.84
N LEU A 186 -4.62 15.28 6.76
CA LEU A 186 -6.04 15.49 6.48
C LEU A 186 -6.26 16.52 5.37
N HIS A 187 -5.45 17.59 5.34
CA HIS A 187 -5.50 18.57 4.26
C HIS A 187 -5.14 17.95 2.90
N ALA A 188 -4.14 17.07 2.85
CA ALA A 188 -3.80 16.34 1.63
C ALA A 188 -4.94 15.42 1.15
N LEU A 189 -5.76 14.88 2.07
CA LEU A 189 -6.94 14.11 1.72
C LEU A 189 -8.07 15.00 1.16
N VAL A 190 -8.22 16.23 1.66
CA VAL A 190 -9.15 17.22 1.09
C VAL A 190 -8.73 17.59 -0.33
N GLU A 191 -7.43 17.85 -0.54
CA GLU A 191 -6.84 18.24 -1.83
C GLU A 191 -6.39 17.03 -2.67
N TYR A 192 -7.00 15.87 -2.49
CA TYR A 192 -6.56 14.61 -3.12
C TYR A 192 -6.43 14.70 -4.64
N ARG A 193 -7.16 15.61 -5.31
CA ARG A 193 -7.10 15.80 -6.77
C ARG A 193 -5.76 16.32 -7.27
N ASP A 194 -5.01 17.00 -6.41
CA ASP A 194 -3.68 17.52 -6.71
C ASP A 194 -2.55 16.58 -6.24
N MET A 195 -2.91 15.47 -5.57
CA MET A 195 -1.97 14.53 -4.97
C MET A 195 -1.18 13.77 -6.04
N LYS A 196 0.14 13.99 -6.09
CA LYS A 196 1.06 13.33 -7.02
C LYS A 196 2.29 12.84 -6.27
N ILE A 197 2.19 11.62 -5.73
CA ILE A 197 3.18 11.06 -4.81
C ILE A 197 3.93 9.90 -5.46
N GLN A 198 5.25 9.90 -5.35
CA GLN A 198 6.11 8.82 -5.81
C GLN A 198 7.45 8.80 -5.07
N TRP A 199 8.14 7.66 -5.16
CA TRP A 199 9.48 7.45 -4.65
C TRP A 199 10.36 6.81 -5.71
N LEU A 200 11.68 6.98 -5.59
CA LEU A 200 12.68 6.37 -6.46
C LEU A 200 13.67 5.55 -5.64
N VAL A 201 13.13 4.75 -4.72
CA VAL A 201 13.93 3.95 -3.77
C VAL A 201 14.24 2.57 -4.33
N ASN A 202 13.27 1.92 -4.98
CA ASN A 202 13.44 0.58 -5.54
C ASN A 202 13.57 0.55 -7.07
N TYR A 203 13.24 1.65 -7.73
CA TYR A 203 13.32 1.85 -9.18
C TYR A 203 13.71 3.30 -9.48
N ASP A 204 14.29 3.55 -10.65
CA ASP A 204 14.75 4.88 -11.05
C ASP A 204 14.05 5.42 -12.31
N LYS A 205 14.14 6.74 -12.52
CA LYS A 205 13.47 7.43 -13.64
C LYS A 205 13.95 6.95 -15.01
N ILE A 206 15.25 6.68 -15.17
CA ILE A 206 15.85 6.32 -16.45
C ILE A 206 15.33 4.94 -16.86
N PHE A 207 15.38 3.99 -15.94
CA PHE A 207 14.87 2.65 -16.15
C PHE A 207 13.36 2.64 -16.47
N MET A 208 12.55 3.39 -15.71
CA MET A 208 11.11 3.48 -15.97
C MET A 208 10.79 4.13 -17.31
N LYS A 209 11.61 5.09 -17.76
CA LYS A 209 11.52 5.67 -19.11
C LYS A 209 11.82 4.62 -20.19
N GLN A 210 12.90 3.84 -20.03
CA GLN A 210 13.26 2.76 -20.96
C GLN A 210 12.16 1.69 -21.08
N ILE A 211 11.56 1.27 -19.96
CA ILE A 211 10.43 0.33 -19.97
C ILE A 211 9.29 0.87 -20.83
N ARG A 212 8.94 2.15 -20.64
CA ARG A 212 7.85 2.78 -21.38
C ARG A 212 8.15 2.90 -22.87
N GLU A 213 9.36 3.27 -23.24
CA GLU A 213 9.79 3.36 -24.64
C GLU A 213 9.68 2.01 -25.35
N ARG A 214 10.05 0.93 -24.67
CA ARG A 214 9.95 -0.46 -25.19
C ARG A 214 8.52 -0.99 -25.21
N ASN A 215 7.66 -0.55 -24.29
CA ASN A 215 6.27 -0.98 -24.20
C ASN A 215 5.34 0.24 -23.98
N PRO A 216 4.99 1.00 -25.04
CA PRO A 216 4.19 2.21 -24.91
C PRO A 216 2.78 2.00 -24.34
N ALA A 217 2.26 0.77 -24.42
CA ALA A 217 0.98 0.39 -23.83
C ALA A 217 1.04 0.20 -22.31
N ILE A 218 2.25 0.05 -21.74
CA ILE A 218 2.40 -0.13 -20.30
C ILE A 218 2.00 1.15 -19.56
N HIS A 219 1.12 0.97 -18.59
CA HIS A 219 0.64 2.07 -17.79
C HIS A 219 1.68 2.45 -16.74
N VAL A 220 2.28 3.62 -16.91
CA VAL A 220 3.15 4.26 -15.91
C VAL A 220 2.71 5.71 -15.71
N PRO A 221 2.89 6.27 -14.50
CA PRO A 221 2.52 7.65 -14.14
C PRO A 221 3.01 8.72 -15.13
N GLU A 222 2.28 9.83 -15.21
CA GLU A 222 2.55 10.98 -16.09
C GLU A 222 3.99 11.51 -15.99
N ILE A 223 4.59 11.47 -14.81
CA ILE A 223 5.96 11.92 -14.57
C ILE A 223 7.05 11.08 -15.27
N PHE A 224 6.70 9.87 -15.74
CA PHE A 224 7.55 9.08 -16.61
C PHE A 224 7.26 9.32 -18.11
N LYS A 225 6.37 10.28 -18.43
CA LYS A 225 6.18 10.78 -19.80
C LYS A 225 7.21 11.86 -20.09
N THR A 226 7.77 11.86 -21.29
CA THR A 226 8.41 13.05 -21.84
C THR A 226 7.39 14.17 -21.95
N PRO A 227 7.76 15.44 -21.69
CA PRO A 227 6.89 16.56 -22.04
C PRO A 227 6.47 16.41 -23.49
N ARG A 228 5.15 16.45 -23.77
CA ARG A 228 4.71 16.64 -25.15
C ARG A 228 5.26 18.00 -25.56
N ALA A 229 6.01 18.04 -26.66
CA ALA A 229 6.29 19.31 -27.34
C ALA A 229 4.94 20.01 -27.54
N GLU A 230 4.80 21.21 -26.99
CA GLU A 230 3.61 22.03 -27.15
C GLU A 230 3.39 22.24 -28.65
N GLY A 231 2.24 21.76 -29.16
CA GLY A 231 1.89 21.93 -30.56
C GLY A 231 1.49 20.63 -31.25
N ARG A 232 0.28 20.16 -30.97
CA ARG A 232 -0.66 19.62 -31.99
C ARG A 232 -1.97 19.26 -31.29
N ILE A 233 -2.98 20.09 -31.56
CA ILE A 233 -4.38 19.79 -31.27
C ILE A 233 -4.77 18.64 -32.20
N GLY A 234 -4.70 17.41 -31.69
CA GLY A 234 -5.16 16.20 -32.36
C GLY A 234 -6.35 15.64 -31.59
N THR A 235 -7.52 15.73 -32.20
CA THR A 235 -8.78 15.14 -31.74
C THR A 235 -8.71 13.62 -31.81
N THR A 236 -8.42 12.96 -30.69
CA THR A 236 -8.88 11.58 -30.43
C THR A 236 -8.87 11.34 -28.94
N ALA A 237 -10.05 11.06 -28.38
CA ALA A 237 -10.26 10.79 -26.97
C ALA A 237 -9.57 9.48 -26.53
N GLN A 238 -8.27 9.54 -26.23
CA GLN A 238 -7.67 8.56 -25.33
C GLN A 238 -8.11 8.92 -23.92
N LYS A 239 -9.09 8.16 -23.38
CA LYS A 239 -9.48 8.20 -21.97
C LYS A 239 -8.20 8.16 -21.12
N HIS A 240 -7.91 9.24 -20.41
CA HIS A 240 -6.80 9.26 -19.46
C HIS A 240 -7.14 8.23 -18.38
N LYS A 241 -6.42 7.10 -18.37
CA LYS A 241 -6.68 5.96 -17.47
C LYS A 241 -6.17 6.21 -16.04
N TYR A 242 -5.40 7.28 -15.83
CA TYR A 242 -5.10 7.82 -14.50
C TYR A 242 -6.10 8.94 -14.18
N PRO A 243 -6.71 8.95 -12.98
CA PRO A 243 -7.16 10.21 -12.43
C PRO A 243 -5.97 11.17 -12.35
N GLY A 244 -6.19 12.49 -12.37
CA GLY A 244 -5.10 13.49 -12.30
C GLY A 244 -4.19 13.39 -11.06
N TYR A 245 -4.53 12.50 -10.12
CA TYR A 245 -3.84 12.19 -8.87
C TYR A 245 -3.33 10.74 -8.81
N TYR A 246 -2.22 10.52 -8.10
CA TYR A 246 -1.63 9.19 -7.90
C TYR A 246 -0.78 9.11 -6.63
N VAL A 247 -0.66 7.90 -6.09
CA VAL A 247 0.30 7.51 -5.05
C VAL A 247 0.96 6.23 -5.49
N ILE A 248 2.19 6.31 -5.97
CA ILE A 248 2.90 5.15 -6.53
C ILE A 248 3.59 4.40 -5.43
N ASP A 249 3.37 3.08 -5.42
CA ASP A 249 3.96 2.19 -4.44
C ASP A 249 5.50 2.27 -4.52
N PRO A 250 6.20 2.61 -3.43
CA PRO A 250 7.67 2.64 -3.40
C PRO A 250 8.29 1.27 -3.71
N ALA A 251 7.56 0.16 -3.55
CA ALA A 251 8.00 -1.18 -3.89
C ALA A 251 7.67 -1.62 -5.33
N ASN A 252 6.67 -0.99 -5.98
CA ASN A 252 6.13 -1.43 -7.26
C ASN A 252 5.77 -0.24 -8.16
N PRO A 253 6.56 0.04 -9.21
CA PRO A 253 6.36 1.23 -10.05
C PRO A 253 5.09 1.18 -10.91
N PHE A 254 4.43 0.02 -10.99
CA PHE A 254 3.19 -0.16 -11.76
C PHE A 254 1.93 -0.13 -10.88
N SER A 255 2.09 0.01 -9.57
CA SER A 255 0.98 0.05 -8.61
C SER A 255 0.70 1.48 -8.18
N ASN A 256 -0.47 1.99 -8.58
CA ASN A 256 -1.02 3.23 -8.04
C ASN A 256 -1.92 2.89 -6.85
N VAL A 257 -1.39 3.01 -5.65
CA VAL A 257 -2.12 2.72 -4.40
C VAL A 257 -3.35 3.63 -4.26
N ALA A 258 -3.32 4.85 -4.82
CA ALA A 258 -4.49 5.74 -4.78
C ALA A 258 -5.74 5.18 -5.49
N SER A 259 -5.58 4.22 -6.42
CA SER A 259 -6.72 3.58 -7.09
C SER A 259 -7.41 2.51 -6.26
N THR A 260 -6.89 2.17 -5.06
CA THR A 260 -7.59 1.27 -4.14
C THR A 260 -8.78 1.95 -3.45
N CYS A 261 -8.76 3.28 -3.38
CA CYS A 261 -9.85 4.11 -2.85
C CYS A 261 -10.77 4.61 -3.97
N GLU A 262 -12.05 4.29 -3.87
CA GLU A 262 -13.10 4.71 -4.82
C GLU A 262 -13.93 5.88 -4.28
N LEU A 263 -13.88 6.10 -2.96
CA LEU A 263 -14.69 7.09 -2.24
C LEU A 263 -13.94 8.36 -1.89
N TRP A 264 -12.97 8.78 -2.69
CA TRP A 264 -12.14 9.97 -2.42
C TRP A 264 -12.94 11.23 -2.10
N HIS A 265 -14.10 11.44 -2.74
CA HIS A 265 -14.97 12.58 -2.46
C HIS A 265 -15.51 12.56 -1.01
N LYS A 266 -15.92 11.39 -0.50
CA LYS A 266 -16.37 11.22 0.90
C LYS A 266 -15.21 11.30 1.87
N VAL A 267 -14.05 10.76 1.50
CA VAL A 267 -12.82 10.88 2.31
C VAL A 267 -12.47 12.36 2.49
N ALA A 268 -12.50 13.14 1.41
CA ALA A 268 -12.24 14.57 1.43
C ALA A 268 -13.27 15.33 2.27
N GLU A 269 -14.55 14.99 2.17
CA GLU A 269 -15.62 15.56 3.00
C GLU A 269 -15.36 15.32 4.49
N VAL A 270 -15.19 14.06 4.90
CA VAL A 270 -14.94 13.69 6.31
C VAL A 270 -13.62 14.26 6.82
N ALA A 271 -12.59 14.33 5.98
CA ALA A 271 -11.33 15.00 6.34
C ALA A 271 -11.54 16.51 6.54
N GLY A 272 -12.32 17.15 5.67
CA GLY A 272 -12.70 18.57 5.78
C GLY A 272 -13.47 18.88 7.07
N GLU A 273 -14.44 18.03 7.44
CA GLU A 273 -15.15 18.12 8.72
C GLU A 273 -14.21 17.92 9.91
N SER A 274 -13.31 16.94 9.81
CA SER A 274 -12.34 16.65 10.87
C SER A 274 -11.41 17.84 11.12
N LEU A 275 -11.04 18.58 10.07
CA LEU A 275 -10.22 19.79 10.17
C LEU A 275 -10.93 20.94 10.92
N GLN A 276 -12.27 20.92 11.05
CA GLN A 276 -13.03 21.90 11.83
C GLN A 276 -13.10 21.58 13.33
N MET A 277 -12.59 20.41 13.76
CA MET A 277 -12.62 20.03 15.17
C MET A 277 -11.73 20.95 16.02
N PRO A 278 -12.10 21.22 17.30
CA PRO A 278 -11.31 22.07 18.20
C PRO A 278 -9.84 21.67 18.34
N LEU A 279 -9.53 20.38 18.12
CA LEU A 279 -8.17 19.84 18.08
C LEU A 279 -7.24 20.67 17.17
N PHE A 280 -7.74 21.17 16.03
CA PHE A 280 -6.96 21.93 15.05
C PHE A 280 -7.13 23.45 15.18
N GLY A 281 -7.79 23.93 16.25
CA GLY A 281 -7.94 25.35 16.52
C GLY A 281 -6.59 26.09 16.51
N GLY A 282 -6.55 27.22 15.80
CA GLY A 282 -5.35 28.04 15.64
C GLY A 282 -4.36 27.56 14.57
N LEU A 283 -4.63 26.44 13.87
CA LEU A 283 -3.85 26.02 12.71
C LEU A 283 -4.49 26.55 11.42
N GLY A 284 -3.76 27.45 10.74
CA GLY A 284 -4.07 27.89 9.36
C GLY A 284 -3.15 27.25 8.33
N ARG A 285 -3.06 27.83 7.12
CA ARG A 285 -2.15 27.34 6.06
C ARG A 285 -0.68 27.23 6.49
N SER A 286 -0.25 28.02 7.47
CA SER A 286 1.09 27.93 8.07
C SER A 286 1.37 26.58 8.74
N GLY A 287 0.33 25.86 9.19
CA GLY A 287 0.42 24.53 9.78
C GLY A 287 0.69 23.39 8.78
N LEU A 288 0.63 23.65 7.47
CA LEU A 288 0.83 22.63 6.44
C LEU A 288 2.30 22.23 6.26
N HIS A 289 3.21 23.18 6.45
CA HIS A 289 4.63 23.06 6.11
C HIS A 289 5.58 23.23 7.30
N ASN A 290 5.11 23.77 8.43
CA ASN A 290 5.92 23.95 9.64
C ASN A 290 5.64 22.83 10.65
N TRP A 291 6.26 21.68 10.43
CA TRP A 291 6.21 20.53 11.33
C TRP A 291 7.04 20.76 12.59
#